data_AF-A0A7R7T783-F1
#
_entry.id   AF-A0A7R7T783-F1
#
_cell.length_a   1.000
_cell.length_b   1.000
_cell.length_c   1.000
_cell.angle_alpha   90.00
_cell.angle_beta   90.00
_cell.angle_gamma   90.00
#
_symmetry.space_group_name_H-M   'P 1'
#
loop_
_entity.id
_entity.type
_entity.pdbx_description
1 polymer ?
#
loop_
_entity_poly.entity_id
_entity_poly.type
_entity_poly.pdbx_seq_one_letter_code
_entity_poly.pdbx_strand_id
1 'polypeptide(L)'
;MRTFTEGGTMQVAYVVRDLEAAMKRHWEVFGIGPWDVYQFEPGKVQDYVYRGKPATHTCLIAIAWSGDTQLELMQPLTGYSIYDEHLEKHGEGLHHIKLFYADCKKAVEEFVRKGYPVIQSGRIDDDEHYYLDTEKDFGYIIELGNAGRIRPAERVYPT
;
A
#
# COMPACT_ATOMS: atom_id res chain seq x y z
N MET A 1 -7.67 18.51 8.41
CA MET A 1 -7.88 17.11 7.99
C MET A 1 -7.94 17.11 6.48
N ARG A 2 -7.24 16.20 5.79
CA ARG A 2 -7.30 16.12 4.33
C ARG A 2 -8.70 15.68 3.90
N THR A 3 -9.19 16.21 2.79
CA THR A 3 -10.51 15.84 2.25
C THR A 3 -10.29 14.93 1.06
N PHE A 4 -10.82 13.72 1.14
CA PHE A 4 -10.80 12.78 0.03
C PHE A 4 -12.15 12.80 -0.70
N THR A 5 -12.08 12.58 -2.01
CA THR A 5 -13.26 12.42 -2.86
C THR A 5 -13.40 10.95 -3.23
N GLU A 6 -14.62 10.42 -3.25
CA GLU A 6 -14.90 9.04 -3.63
C GLU A 6 -14.30 8.73 -5.03
N GLY A 7 -13.51 7.65 -5.13
CA GLY A 7 -12.77 7.27 -6.34
C GLY A 7 -11.54 8.13 -6.64
N GLY A 8 -11.22 9.13 -5.81
CA GLY A 8 -10.07 10.01 -6.00
C GLY A 8 -8.75 9.31 -5.67
N THR A 9 -7.73 9.55 -6.49
CA THR A 9 -6.36 9.09 -6.22
C THR A 9 -5.80 9.79 -4.99
N MET A 10 -5.28 9.01 -4.06
CA MET A 10 -4.70 9.54 -2.81
C MET A 10 -3.25 9.12 -2.58
N GLN A 11 -2.82 7.99 -3.12
CA GLN A 11 -1.50 7.43 -2.86
C GLN A 11 -0.87 6.86 -4.14
N VAL A 12 0.46 6.97 -4.23
CA VAL A 12 1.29 6.25 -5.20
C VAL A 12 2.34 5.48 -4.44
N ALA A 13 2.40 4.17 -4.69
CA ALA A 13 3.26 3.27 -3.94
C ALA A 13 4.34 2.63 -4.80
N TYR A 14 5.51 2.45 -4.21
CA TYR A 14 6.67 1.83 -4.83
C TYR A 14 7.14 0.66 -3.98
N VAL A 15 7.47 -0.45 -4.63
CA VAL A 15 8.16 -1.56 -3.97
C VAL A 15 9.66 -1.40 -4.16
N VAL A 16 10.41 -1.56 -3.08
CA VAL A 16 11.86 -1.41 -3.00
C VAL A 16 12.49 -2.60 -2.26
N ARG A 17 13.77 -2.86 -2.49
CA ARG A 17 14.54 -3.91 -1.80
C ARG A 17 15.16 -3.42 -0.50
N ASP A 18 15.41 -2.11 -0.41
CA ASP A 18 15.99 -1.46 0.76
C ASP A 18 15.24 -0.14 1.06
N LEU A 19 14.36 -0.20 2.06
CA LEU A 19 13.51 0.90 2.48
C LEU A 19 14.32 2.06 3.05
N GLU A 20 15.38 1.78 3.80
CA GLU A 20 16.20 2.83 4.40
C GLU A 20 16.97 3.60 3.34
N ALA A 21 17.59 2.90 2.39
CA ALA A 21 18.25 3.53 1.26
C ALA A 21 17.26 4.33 0.39
N ALA A 22 16.04 3.82 0.21
CA ALA A 22 14.99 4.51 -0.56
C ALA A 22 14.50 5.79 0.13
N MET A 23 14.16 5.72 1.43
CA MET A 23 13.75 6.90 2.22
C MET A 23 14.86 7.96 2.23
N LYS A 24 16.11 7.53 2.46
CA LYS A 24 17.27 8.42 2.45
C LYS A 24 17.43 9.15 1.11
N ARG A 25 17.35 8.44 -0.02
CA ARG A 25 17.44 9.05 -1.35
C ARG A 25 16.33 10.05 -1.60
N HIS A 26 15.09 9.72 -1.24
CA HIS A 26 13.96 10.64 -1.41
C HIS A 26 14.10 11.90 -0.56
N TRP A 27 14.59 11.75 0.67
CA TRP A 27 14.86 12.86 1.57
C TRP A 27 16.01 13.76 1.07
N GLU A 28 17.17 13.18 0.79
CA GLU A 28 18.38 13.94 0.45
C GLU A 28 18.30 14.61 -0.92
N VAL A 29 17.66 13.98 -1.90
CA VAL A 29 17.60 14.49 -3.28
C VAL A 29 16.41 15.41 -3.50
N PHE A 30 15.24 15.07 -2.94
CA PHE A 30 13.98 15.76 -3.24
C PHE A 30 13.34 16.44 -2.03
N GLY A 31 13.86 16.23 -0.82
CA GLY A 31 13.26 16.76 0.41
C GLY A 31 11.93 16.08 0.78
N ILE A 32 11.65 14.88 0.25
CA ILE A 32 10.41 14.16 0.53
C ILE A 32 10.55 13.42 1.86
N GLY A 33 9.70 13.77 2.81
CA GLY A 33 9.65 13.25 4.18
C GLY A 33 9.04 14.29 5.13
N PRO A 34 9.10 14.09 6.45
CA PRO A 34 9.60 12.89 7.13
C PRO A 34 8.72 11.66 6.81
N TRP A 35 9.29 10.47 7.01
CA TRP A 35 8.66 9.19 6.71
C TRP A 35 8.18 8.52 7.99
N ASP A 36 6.89 8.25 8.06
CA ASP A 36 6.30 7.41 9.11
C ASP A 36 6.48 5.94 8.71
N VAL A 37 7.16 5.15 9.54
CA VAL A 37 7.51 3.75 9.24
C VAL A 37 6.70 2.78 10.08
N TYR A 38 6.17 1.75 9.41
CA TYR A 38 5.33 0.70 9.97
C TYR A 38 5.82 -0.68 9.54
N GLN A 39 5.52 -1.70 10.36
CA GLN A 39 5.69 -3.10 9.98
C GLN A 39 4.34 -3.80 9.93
N PHE A 40 3.98 -4.28 8.74
CA PHE A 40 2.76 -5.05 8.49
C PHE A 40 3.12 -6.53 8.57
N GLU A 41 2.45 -7.30 9.43
CA GLU A 41 2.74 -8.72 9.63
C GLU A 41 1.51 -9.48 10.15
N PRO A 42 1.51 -10.83 10.06
CA PRO A 42 0.45 -11.65 10.63
C PRO A 42 0.26 -11.35 12.13
N GLY A 43 -0.99 -11.10 12.53
CA GLY A 43 -1.34 -10.75 13.91
C GLY A 43 -1.41 -9.24 14.19
N LYS A 44 -0.74 -8.40 13.39
CA LYS A 44 -0.94 -6.93 13.40
C LYS A 44 -1.99 -6.49 12.38
N VAL A 45 -2.03 -7.15 11.22
CA VAL A 45 -2.99 -6.89 10.15
C VAL A 45 -4.14 -7.90 10.25
N GLN A 46 -5.37 -7.40 10.34
CA GLN A 46 -6.60 -8.20 10.34
C GLN A 46 -7.05 -8.47 8.90
N ASP A 47 -7.85 -9.53 8.70
CA ASP A 47 -8.34 -9.93 7.37
C ASP A 47 -7.22 -9.99 6.31
N TYR A 48 -6.03 -10.39 6.75
CA TYR A 48 -4.81 -10.35 5.95
C TYR A 48 -4.79 -11.56 5.02
N VAL A 49 -4.99 -11.29 3.72
CA VAL A 49 -5.23 -12.31 2.71
C VAL A 49 -4.32 -12.06 1.52
N TYR A 50 -3.74 -13.13 1.00
CA TYR A 50 -2.98 -13.16 -0.24
C TYR A 50 -3.50 -14.30 -1.12
N ARG A 51 -3.91 -13.98 -2.35
CA ARG A 51 -4.48 -14.91 -3.34
C ARG A 51 -5.51 -15.89 -2.73
N GLY A 52 -6.43 -15.34 -1.94
CA GLY A 52 -7.53 -16.08 -1.31
C GLY A 52 -7.14 -16.94 -0.11
N LYS A 53 -5.88 -16.88 0.37
CA LYS A 53 -5.40 -17.61 1.54
C LYS A 53 -4.94 -16.63 2.63
N PRO A 54 -4.92 -17.04 3.92
CA PRO A 54 -4.31 -16.23 4.96
C PRO A 54 -2.88 -15.84 4.59
N ALA A 55 -2.59 -14.54 4.61
CA ALA A 55 -1.28 -14.01 4.32
C ALA A 55 -0.31 -14.32 5.48
N THR A 56 0.91 -14.68 5.12
CA THR A 56 2.00 -14.94 6.07
C THR A 56 3.15 -13.93 5.94
N HIS A 57 3.01 -12.96 5.04
CA HIS A 57 4.09 -12.06 4.69
C HIS A 57 4.24 -10.91 5.68
N THR A 58 5.49 -10.49 5.87
CA THR A 58 5.85 -9.27 6.59
C THR A 58 6.39 -8.26 5.60
N CYS A 59 5.96 -7.01 5.71
CA CYS A 59 6.40 -5.90 4.88
C CYS A 59 6.66 -4.65 5.72
N LEU A 60 7.75 -3.94 5.44
CA LEU A 60 7.95 -2.59 5.96
C LEU A 60 7.30 -1.58 5.03
N ILE A 61 6.59 -0.63 5.60
CA ILE A 61 5.88 0.43 4.90
C ILE A 61 6.39 1.76 5.41
N ALA A 62 6.84 2.63 4.52
CA ALA A 62 7.15 4.02 4.84
C ALA A 62 6.24 4.95 4.05
N ILE A 63 5.52 5.83 4.75
CA ILE A 63 4.63 6.80 4.13
C ILE A 63 5.11 8.23 4.38
N ALA A 64 5.00 9.08 3.36
CA ALA A 64 5.20 10.51 3.48
C ALA A 64 4.15 11.25 2.65
N TRP A 65 3.66 12.37 3.18
CA TRP A 65 2.76 13.24 2.44
C TRP A 65 3.55 14.31 1.69
N SER A 66 3.35 14.41 0.38
CA SER A 66 3.87 15.49 -0.46
C SER A 66 2.70 16.26 -1.05
N GLY A 67 2.36 17.39 -0.42
CA GLY A 67 1.10 18.10 -0.68
C GLY A 67 -0.11 17.22 -0.34
N ASP A 68 -0.96 16.99 -1.34
CA ASP A 68 -2.20 16.21 -1.22
C ASP A 68 -2.04 14.74 -1.64
N THR A 69 -0.84 14.31 -2.06
CA THR A 69 -0.56 12.92 -2.42
C THR A 69 0.32 12.26 -1.37
N GLN A 70 -0.04 11.04 -0.99
CA GLN A 70 0.80 10.19 -0.17
C GLN A 70 1.73 9.37 -1.05
N LEU A 71 3.03 9.44 -0.77
CA LEU A 71 4.00 8.51 -1.32
C LEU A 71 4.20 7.38 -0.32
N GLU A 72 4.21 6.16 -0.84
CA GLU A 72 4.46 4.96 -0.06
C GLU A 72 5.63 4.18 -0.64
N LEU A 73 6.54 3.76 0.24
CA LEU A 73 7.63 2.84 -0.07
C LEU A 73 7.40 1.55 0.70
N MET A 74 7.50 0.41 0.01
CA MET A 74 7.21 -0.90 0.57
C MET A 74 8.40 -1.83 0.38
N GLN A 75 8.84 -2.49 1.44
CA GLN A 75 9.87 -3.52 1.37
C GLN A 75 9.33 -4.84 1.91
N PRO A 76 9.08 -5.85 1.07
CA PRO A 76 8.78 -7.20 1.57
C PRO A 76 9.99 -7.76 2.31
N LEU A 77 9.75 -8.44 3.45
CA LEU A 77 10.80 -8.99 4.31
C LEU A 77 10.76 -10.52 4.34
N THR A 78 9.60 -11.09 4.65
CA THR A 78 9.39 -12.54 4.81
C THR A 78 8.01 -12.93 4.31
N GLY A 79 7.81 -14.23 4.08
CA GLY A 79 6.61 -14.72 3.40
C GLY A 79 6.57 -14.26 1.94
N TYR A 80 5.50 -14.62 1.22
CA TYR A 80 5.36 -14.30 -0.20
C TYR A 80 4.06 -13.52 -0.41
N SER A 81 4.11 -12.50 -1.26
CA SER A 81 3.05 -11.52 -1.48
C SER A 81 3.08 -10.98 -2.91
N ILE A 82 2.12 -10.11 -3.26
CA ILE A 82 2.14 -9.40 -4.55
C ILE A 82 3.35 -8.45 -4.69
N TYR A 83 3.96 -8.04 -3.57
CA TYR A 83 5.16 -7.19 -3.58
C TYR A 83 6.38 -7.97 -4.06
N ASP A 84 6.50 -9.24 -3.66
CA ASP A 84 7.55 -10.14 -4.13
C ASP A 84 7.38 -10.45 -5.62
N GLU A 85 6.14 -10.76 -6.04
CA GLU A 85 5.81 -10.96 -7.46
C GLU A 85 6.20 -9.75 -8.31
N HIS A 86 5.96 -8.54 -7.80
CA HIS A 86 6.37 -7.30 -8.47
C HIS A 86 7.89 -7.20 -8.61
N LEU A 87 8.64 -7.42 -7.52
CA LEU A 87 10.10 -7.37 -7.52
C LEU A 87 10.74 -8.40 -8.46
N GLU A 88 10.11 -9.56 -8.62
CA GLU A 88 10.58 -10.62 -9.53
C GLU A 88 10.31 -10.26 -11.00
N LYS A 89 9.13 -9.73 -11.29
CA LYS A 89 8.69 -9.43 -12.66
C LYS A 89 9.27 -8.13 -13.21
N HIS A 90 9.38 -7.10 -12.37
CA HIS A 90 9.67 -5.73 -12.77
C HIS A 90 10.89 -5.11 -12.10
N GLY A 91 11.35 -5.68 -10.97
CA GLY A 91 12.35 -5.04 -10.12
C GLY A 91 11.73 -3.99 -9.19
N GLU A 92 12.56 -3.07 -8.68
CA GLU A 92 12.06 -1.96 -7.87
C GLU A 92 11.28 -0.96 -8.74
N GLY A 93 10.15 -0.45 -8.26
CA GLY A 93 9.34 0.45 -9.07
C GLY A 93 7.95 0.73 -8.54
N LEU A 94 7.19 1.49 -9.33
CA LEU A 94 5.79 1.83 -9.04
C LEU A 94 4.95 0.56 -9.08
N HIS A 95 4.28 0.28 -7.97
CA HIS A 95 3.50 -0.93 -7.79
C HIS A 95 2.00 -0.68 -7.95
N HIS A 96 1.46 0.30 -7.22
CA HIS A 96 0.02 0.55 -7.23
C HIS A 96 -0.33 2.02 -7.06
N ILE A 97 -1.58 2.33 -7.39
CA ILE A 97 -2.25 3.60 -7.10
C ILE A 97 -3.44 3.30 -6.18
N LYS A 98 -3.54 4.03 -5.06
CA LYS A 98 -4.67 3.90 -4.14
C LYS A 98 -5.76 4.92 -4.45
N LEU A 99 -6.99 4.42 -4.56
CA LEU A 99 -8.20 5.21 -4.68
C LEU A 99 -8.97 5.20 -3.36
N PHE A 100 -9.45 6.38 -2.96
CA PHE A 100 -10.25 6.53 -1.76
C PHE A 100 -11.69 6.06 -1.97
N TYR A 101 -12.18 5.22 -1.06
CA TYR A 101 -13.58 4.83 -0.94
C TYR A 101 -13.98 4.78 0.53
N ALA A 102 -15.02 5.52 0.92
CA ALA A 102 -15.47 5.51 2.31
C ALA A 102 -16.06 4.15 2.72
N ASP A 103 -16.71 3.45 1.79
CA ASP A 103 -17.21 2.09 1.94
C ASP A 103 -16.45 1.14 0.99
N CYS A 104 -15.29 0.68 1.44
CA CYS A 104 -14.43 -0.21 0.68
C CYS A 104 -15.14 -1.51 0.26
N LYS A 105 -15.98 -2.08 1.13
CA LYS A 105 -16.66 -3.35 0.85
C LYS A 105 -17.62 -3.21 -0.34
N LYS A 106 -18.43 -2.14 -0.34
CA LYS A 106 -19.31 -1.85 -1.47
C LYS A 106 -18.53 -1.62 -2.77
N ALA A 107 -17.40 -0.90 -2.70
CA ALA A 107 -16.54 -0.69 -3.86
C ALA A 107 -15.94 -2.01 -4.37
N VAL A 108 -15.43 -2.86 -3.48
CA VAL A 108 -14.92 -4.20 -3.83
C VAL A 108 -15.98 -5.03 -4.55
N GLU A 109 -17.21 -5.09 -4.03
CA GLU A 109 -18.31 -5.82 -4.69
C GLU A 109 -18.59 -5.31 -6.11
N GLU A 110 -18.51 -3.99 -6.32
CA GLU A 110 -18.65 -3.39 -7.64
C GLU A 110 -17.54 -3.83 -8.60
N PHE A 111 -16.27 -3.73 -8.19
CA PHE A 111 -15.15 -4.06 -9.07
C PHE A 111 -14.99 -5.56 -9.30
N VAL A 112 -15.34 -6.40 -8.33
CA VAL A 112 -15.44 -7.86 -8.50
C VAL A 112 -16.50 -8.20 -9.55
N ARG A 113 -17.69 -7.56 -9.52
CA ARG A 113 -18.72 -7.75 -10.56
C ARG A 113 -18.26 -7.29 -11.95
N LYS A 114 -17.31 -6.36 -12.01
CA LYS A 114 -16.67 -5.90 -13.25
C LYS A 114 -15.52 -6.80 -13.73
N GLY A 115 -15.19 -7.87 -12.99
CA GLY A 115 -14.16 -8.83 -13.36
C GLY A 115 -12.78 -8.57 -12.75
N TYR A 116 -12.67 -7.67 -11.77
CA TYR A 116 -11.42 -7.34 -11.08
C TYR A 116 -11.44 -7.89 -9.64
N PRO A 117 -11.08 -9.16 -9.42
CA PRO A 117 -11.06 -9.76 -8.09
C PRO A 117 -9.98 -9.15 -7.19
N VAL A 118 -10.16 -9.30 -5.88
CA VAL A 118 -9.14 -8.92 -4.89
C VAL A 118 -8.03 -9.98 -4.86
N ILE A 119 -6.77 -9.56 -5.04
CA ILE A 119 -5.58 -10.45 -5.03
C ILE A 119 -4.81 -10.39 -3.72
N GLN A 120 -4.94 -9.30 -2.96
CA GLN A 120 -4.40 -9.16 -1.62
C GLN A 120 -5.22 -8.13 -0.84
N SER A 121 -5.37 -8.31 0.47
CA SER A 121 -6.10 -7.37 1.32
C SER A 121 -5.64 -7.42 2.77
N GLY A 122 -6.03 -6.42 3.54
CA GLY A 122 -5.84 -6.38 4.98
C GLY A 122 -6.46 -5.14 5.60
N ARG A 123 -6.55 -5.15 6.94
CA ARG A 123 -6.99 -4.03 7.75
C ARG A 123 -6.05 -3.79 8.91
N ILE A 124 -5.55 -2.56 9.01
CA ILE A 124 -4.68 -2.11 10.09
C ILE A 124 -5.38 -0.98 10.83
N ASP A 125 -5.74 -1.22 12.10
CA ASP A 125 -6.62 -0.32 12.86
C ASP A 125 -7.91 -0.03 12.08
N ASP A 126 -8.17 1.25 11.76
CA ASP A 126 -9.34 1.69 11.01
C ASP A 126 -9.09 1.75 9.49
N ASP A 127 -7.84 1.58 9.01
CA ASP A 127 -7.50 1.62 7.59
C ASP A 127 -7.62 0.25 6.93
N GLU A 128 -8.35 0.20 5.82
CA GLU A 128 -8.55 -0.98 4.99
C GLU A 128 -7.85 -0.83 3.64
N HIS A 129 -7.29 -1.93 3.13
CA HIS A 129 -6.70 -1.99 1.80
C HIS A 129 -7.15 -3.24 1.02
N TYR A 130 -7.48 -3.05 -0.25
CA TYR A 130 -7.88 -4.11 -1.18
C TYR A 130 -7.21 -3.91 -2.54
N TYR A 131 -6.29 -4.79 -2.90
CA TYR A 131 -5.61 -4.77 -4.20
C TYR A 131 -6.41 -5.55 -5.24
N LEU A 132 -6.75 -4.90 -6.35
CA LEU A 132 -7.53 -5.49 -7.45
C LEU A 132 -6.61 -6.04 -8.55
N ASP A 133 -6.98 -7.18 -9.14
CA ASP A 133 -6.27 -7.81 -10.27
C ASP A 133 -6.42 -7.02 -11.58
N THR A 134 -5.75 -5.88 -11.65
CA THR A 134 -5.91 -4.87 -12.71
C THR A 134 -4.70 -4.75 -13.62
N GLU A 135 -3.56 -5.33 -13.22
CA GLU A 135 -2.28 -5.16 -13.90
C GLU A 135 -2.34 -5.57 -15.37
N LYS A 136 -3.06 -6.65 -15.70
CA LYS A 136 -3.18 -7.15 -17.08
C LYS A 136 -3.79 -6.12 -18.03
N ASP A 137 -4.80 -5.38 -17.58
CA ASP A 137 -5.56 -4.46 -18.43
C ASP A 137 -5.03 -3.03 -18.35
N PHE A 138 -4.47 -2.62 -17.19
CA PHE A 138 -4.06 -1.24 -16.93
C PHE A 138 -2.54 -1.04 -16.82
N GLY A 139 -1.76 -2.12 -16.71
CA GLY A 139 -0.30 -2.08 -16.53
C GLY A 139 0.16 -1.79 -15.09
N TYR A 140 -0.77 -1.58 -14.15
CA TYR A 140 -0.50 -1.38 -12.73
C TYR A 140 -1.68 -1.86 -11.89
N ILE A 141 -1.46 -2.00 -10.57
CA ILE A 141 -2.47 -2.43 -9.62
C ILE A 141 -3.24 -1.21 -9.08
N ILE A 142 -4.57 -1.32 -9.01
CA ILE A 142 -5.42 -0.42 -8.25
C ILE A 142 -5.63 -0.99 -6.84
N GLU A 143 -5.38 -0.16 -5.84
CA GLU A 143 -5.78 -0.41 -4.45
C GLU A 143 -7.01 0.43 -4.10
N LEU A 144 -7.94 -0.14 -3.35
CA LEU A 144 -9.05 0.57 -2.72
C LEU A 144 -8.77 0.70 -1.22
N GLY A 145 -8.98 1.88 -0.64
CA GLY A 145 -8.94 2.05 0.81
C GLY A 145 -9.69 3.27 1.30
N ASN A 146 -9.88 3.34 2.61
CA ASN A 146 -10.73 4.34 3.28
C ASN A 146 -9.96 5.46 3.99
N ALA A 147 -8.62 5.48 3.86
CA ALA A 147 -7.74 6.42 4.55
C ALA A 147 -8.04 6.47 6.07
N GLY A 148 -8.28 5.29 6.65
CA GLY A 148 -8.61 5.14 8.05
C GLY A 148 -7.46 5.58 8.95
N ARG A 149 -7.79 5.89 10.20
CA ARG A 149 -6.76 6.27 11.16
C ARG A 149 -5.99 5.03 11.61
N ILE A 150 -4.67 5.10 11.46
CA ILE A 150 -3.75 4.09 11.97
C ILE A 150 -3.04 4.59 13.23
N ARG A 151 -2.53 3.65 14.03
CA ARG A 151 -1.69 3.93 15.20
C ARG A 151 -0.44 4.77 14.84
N PRO A 152 0.23 5.41 15.81
CA PRO A 152 1.48 6.11 15.56
C PRO A 152 2.54 5.19 14.92
N ALA A 153 3.42 5.79 14.12
CA ALA A 153 4.53 5.09 13.49
C ALA A 153 5.47 4.42 14.51
N GLU A 154 6.04 3.28 14.13
CA GLU A 154 7.01 2.56 14.97
C GLU A 154 8.35 3.31 15.04
N ARG A 155 8.72 3.96 13.94
CA ARG A 155 9.73 5.03 13.91
C ARG A 155 9.37 6.08 12.87
N VAL A 156 10.03 7.23 12.96
CA VAL A 156 10.00 8.27 11.94
C VAL A 156 11.42 8.41 11.38
N TYR A 157 11.57 8.61 10.06
CA TYR A 157 12.87 8.92 9.44
C TYR A 157 12.82 10.36 8.87
N PRO A 158 13.88 11.18 9.02
CA PRO A 158 15.23 10.84 9.52
C PRO A 158 15.42 11.02 11.04
N THR A 159 14.35 11.23 11.81
CA THR A 159 14.42 11.66 13.23
C THR A 159 14.70 10.54 14.23
#